data_AF-A0A525CU16-F1
#
_entry.id   AF-A0A525CU16-F1
#
_cell.length_a   1.000
_cell.length_b   1.000
_cell.length_c   1.000
_cell.angle_alpha   90.00
_cell.angle_beta   90.00
_cell.angle_gamma   90.00
#
_symmetry.space_group_name_H-M   'P 1'
#
loop_
_entity.id
_entity.type
_entity.pdbx_description
1 polymer ?
#
loop_
_entity_poly.entity_id
_entity_poly.type
_entity_poly.pdbx_seq_one_letter_code
_entity_poly.pdbx_strand_id
1 'polypeptide(L)' 'MKERVEEALEKIRPSLQADGGDIELVEIDGNIVKVRLQGACSCCPMANVTLKNGVERVLKEMVPEVESVESVK' A
#
# COMPACT_ATOMS: atom_id res chain seq x y z
N MET A 1 7.05 -12.35 6.79
CA MET A 1 6.83 -10.94 6.41
C MET A 1 5.84 -10.79 5.26
N LYS A 2 6.07 -11.43 4.11
CA LYS A 2 5.17 -11.36 2.93
C LYS A 2 3.70 -11.63 3.24
N GLU A 3 3.41 -12.73 3.94
CA GLU A 3 2.03 -13.12 4.30
C GLU A 3 1.31 -12.08 5.17
N ARG A 4 2.01 -11.47 6.14
CA ARG A 4 1.43 -10.41 6.99
C ARG A 4 1.16 -9.13 6.20
N VAL A 5 2.04 -8.80 5.25
CA VAL A 5 1.86 -7.67 4.34
C VAL A 5 0.68 -7.92 3.42
N GLU A 6 0.54 -9.12 2.86
CA GLU A 6 -0.62 -9.51 2.04
C GLU A 6 -1.92 -9.42 2.83
N GLU A 7 -1.97 -9.95 4.06
CA GLU A 7 -3.18 -9.85 4.91
C GLU A 7 -3.53 -8.39 5.23
N ALA A 8 -2.52 -7.56 5.50
CA ALA A 8 -2.72 -6.13 5.72
C ALA A 8 -3.27 -5.44 4.47
N LEU A 9 -2.73 -5.74 3.29
CA LEU A 9 -3.18 -5.20 2.02
C LEU A 9 -4.61 -5.65 1.68
N GLU A 10 -4.97 -6.91 1.95
CA GLU A 10 -6.33 -7.42 1.75
C GLU A 10 -7.36 -6.71 2.63
N LYS A 11 -6.99 -6.31 3.85
CA LYS A 11 -7.86 -5.49 4.72
C LYS A 11 -8.08 -4.07 4.19
N ILE A 12 -7.08 -3.48 3.52
CA ILE A 12 -7.13 -2.09 3.03
C ILE A 12 -7.74 -2.03 1.61
N ARG A 13 -7.59 -3.09 0.81
CA ARG A 13 -8.15 -3.23 -0.54
C ARG A 13 -9.61 -2.77 -0.69
N PRO A 14 -10.59 -3.19 0.15
CA PRO A 14 -11.97 -2.73 0.00
C PRO A 14 -12.11 -1.22 0.17
N SER A 15 -11.35 -0.60 1.09
CA SER A 15 -11.34 0.86 1.27
C SER A 15 -10.71 1.58 0.08
N LEU A 16 -9.65 1.01 -0.51
CA LEU A 16 -9.01 1.54 -1.71
C LEU A 16 -9.93 1.45 -2.93
N GLN A 17 -10.63 0.32 -3.08
CA GLN A 17 -11.60 0.09 -4.15
C GLN A 17 -12.82 1.01 -4.03
N ALA A 18 -13.25 1.33 -2.80
CA ALA A 18 -14.30 2.32 -2.57
C ALA A 18 -13.89 3.73 -3.04
N ASP A 19 -12.59 4.06 -2.97
CA ASP A 19 -12.01 5.30 -3.48
C ASP A 19 -11.70 5.23 -5.01
N GLY A 20 -12.00 4.09 -5.65
CA GLY A 20 -11.75 3.85 -7.08
C GLY A 20 -10.29 3.49 -7.41
N GLY A 21 -9.49 3.10 -6.42
CA GLY A 21 -8.13 2.60 -6.58
C GLY A 21 -8.00 1.09 -6.29
N ASP A 22 -6.81 0.55 -6.52
CA ASP A 22 -6.41 -0.79 -6.08
C ASP A 22 -4.93 -0.78 -5.68
N ILE A 23 -4.50 -1.82 -4.97
CA ILE A 23 -3.12 -1.98 -4.53
C ILE A 23 -2.66 -3.42 -4.74
N GLU A 24 -1.44 -3.55 -5.24
CA GLU A 24 -0.79 -4.82 -5.47
C GLU A 24 0.61 -4.83 -4.84
N LEU A 25 0.94 -5.91 -4.14
CA LEU A 25 2.29 -6.13 -3.63
C LEU A 25 3.19 -6.54 -4.80
N VAL A 26 4.24 -5.76 -5.04
CA VAL A 26 5.22 -6.05 -6.11
C VAL A 26 6.40 -6.82 -5.55
N GLU A 27 7.03 -6.29 -4.50
CA GLU A 27 8.26 -6.85 -3.94
C GLU A 27 8.45 -6.39 -2.49
N ILE A 28 9.18 -7.18 -1.72
CA ILE A 28 9.65 -6.78 -0.39
C ILE A 28 11.17 -6.86 -0.40
N ASP A 29 11.82 -5.71 -0.27
CA ASP A 29 13.27 -5.57 -0.24
C ASP A 29 13.71 -5.28 1.20
N GLY A 30 14.02 -6.33 1.96
CA GLY A 30 14.32 -6.24 3.39
C GLY A 30 13.14 -5.65 4.16
N ASN A 31 13.29 -4.41 4.63
CA ASN A 31 12.28 -3.67 5.39
C ASN A 31 11.45 -2.71 4.52
N ILE A 32 11.71 -2.66 3.21
CA ILE A 32 11.03 -1.78 2.26
C ILE A 32 9.99 -2.59 1.48
N VAL A 33 8.73 -2.18 1.54
CA VAL A 33 7.65 -2.83 0.80
C VAL A 33 7.35 -2.03 -0.46
N LYS A 34 7.55 -2.63 -1.62
CA LYS A 34 7.20 -2.05 -2.92
C LYS A 34 5.80 -2.48 -3.33
N VAL A 35 4.92 -1.51 -3.51
CA VAL A 35 3.53 -1.71 -3.92
C VAL A 35 3.26 -0.96 -5.22
N ARG A 36 2.36 -1.50 -6.03
CA ARG A 36 1.82 -0.82 -7.21
C ARG A 36 0.40 -0.38 -6.89
N LEU A 37 0.17 0.93 -6.95
CA LEU A 37 -1.16 1.53 -6.82
C LEU A 37 -1.79 1.60 -8.21
N GLN A 38 -2.98 1.02 -8.38
CA GLN A 38 -3.74 1.03 -9.63
C GLN A 38 -5.03 1.86 -9.48
N GLY A 39 -5.66 2.26 -10.60
CA GLY A 39 -7.00 2.86 -10.62
C GLY A 39 -7.07 4.40 -10.70
N ALA A 40 -8.23 4.96 -10.37
CA ALA A 40 -8.58 6.38 -10.55
C ALA A 40 -7.64 7.33 -9.78
N CYS A 41 -7.03 6.84 -8.68
CA CYS A 41 -6.04 7.56 -7.90
C CYS A 41 -4.70 7.83 -8.63
N SER A 42 -4.47 7.24 -9.80
CA SER A 42 -3.32 7.61 -10.65
C SER A 42 -3.46 9.01 -11.27
N CYS A 43 -4.67 9.55 -11.37
CA CYS A 43 -4.93 10.84 -12.03
C CYS A 43 -4.75 12.05 -11.10
N CYS A 44 -4.89 11.86 -9.78
CA CYS A 44 -4.74 12.93 -8.78
C CYS A 44 -3.46 12.73 -7.96
N PRO A 45 -2.41 13.56 -8.14
CA PRO A 45 -1.15 13.40 -7.39
C PRO A 45 -1.35 13.50 -5.87
N MET A 46 -2.36 14.25 -5.45
CA MET A 46 -2.71 14.42 -4.05
C MET A 46 -3.33 13.15 -3.43
N ALA A 47 -4.14 12.42 -4.20
CA ALA A 47 -4.76 11.18 -3.74
C ALA A 47 -3.72 10.06 -3.56
N ASN A 48 -2.74 10.00 -4.48
CA ASN A 48 -1.65 9.01 -4.42
C ASN A 48 -0.79 9.16 -3.14
N VAL A 49 -0.43 10.40 -2.77
CA VAL A 49 0.31 10.69 -1.53
C VAL A 49 -0.53 10.29 -0.31
N THR A 50 -1.81 10.64 -0.28
CA THR A 50 -2.68 10.40 0.89
C THR A 50 -2.91 8.89 1.11
N LEU A 51 -3.16 8.15 0.03
CA LEU A 51 -3.31 6.69 0.09
C LEU A 51 -2.03 5.99 0.49
N LYS A 52 -0.88 6.39 -0.08
CA LYS A 52 0.42 5.85 0.31
C LYS A 52 0.66 6.00 1.81
N ASN A 53 0.39 7.18 2.36
CA ASN A 53 0.53 7.44 3.80
C ASN A 53 -0.44 6.58 4.64
N GLY A 54 -1.69 6.41 4.19
CA GLY A 54 -2.66 5.55 4.87
C GLY A 54 -2.22 4.08 4.88
N VAL A 55 -1.78 3.56 3.73
CA VAL A 55 -1.28 2.19 3.58
C VAL A 55 -0.02 1.97 4.41
N GLU A 56 0.94 2.90 4.37
CA GLU A 56 2.17 2.81 5.16
C GLU A 56 1.87 2.77 6.66
N ARG A 57 0.94 3.61 7.13
CA ARG A 57 0.55 3.63 8.54
C ARG A 57 -0.04 2.30 8.99
N VAL A 58 -0.99 1.77 8.23
CA VAL A 58 -1.63 0.49 8.54
C VAL A 58 -0.63 -0.68 8.47
N LEU A 59 0.27 -0.66 7.49
CA LEU A 59 1.35 -1.64 7.38
C LEU A 59 2.30 -1.58 8.57
N LYS A 60 2.70 -0.39 9.04
CA LYS A 60 3.53 -0.22 10.24
C LYS A 60 2.81 -0.68 11.51
N GLU A 61 1.50 -0.47 11.61
CA GLU A 61 0.70 -0.94 12.75
C GLU A 61 0.57 -2.48 12.77
N MET A 62 0.32 -3.13 11.63
CA MET A 62 0.20 -4.59 11.55
C MET A 62 1.56 -5.31 11.49
N VAL A 63 2.55 -4.68 10.88
CA VAL A 63 3.89 -5.22 10.60
C VAL A 63 4.93 -4.16 10.93
N PRO A 64 5.36 -4.04 12.20
CA PRO A 64 6.34 -3.05 12.63
C PRO A 64 7.74 -3.26 12.02
N GLU A 65 7.96 -4.38 11.34
CA GLU A 65 9.17 -4.67 10.56
C GLU A 65 9.26 -3.83 9.26
N VAL A 66 8.14 -3.25 8.80
CA VAL A 66 8.11 -2.38 7.62
C VAL A 66 8.65 -0.99 7.99
N GLU A 67 9.77 -0.61 7.40
CA GLU A 67 10.40 0.70 7.64
C GLU A 67 9.84 1.77 6.71
N SER A 68 9.62 1.41 5.44
CA SER A 68 9.08 2.31 4.41
C SER A 68 8.27 1.57 3.36
N VAL A 69 7.29 2.27 2.79
CA VAL A 69 6.52 1.78 1.64
C VAL A 69 6.86 2.60 0.41
N GLU A 70 7.16 1.93 -0.70
CA GLU A 70 7.51 2.54 -1.98
C GLU A 70 6.44 2.22 -3.01
N SER A 71 6.01 3.25 -3.75
CA SER A 71 5.04 3.10 -4.83
C SER A 71 5.79 2.97 -6.15
N VAL A 72 5.73 1.80 -6.78
CA VAL A 72 6.32 1.60 -8.11
C VAL A 72 5.30 1.92 -9.20
N LYS A 73 5.77 2.55 -10.30
CA LYS A 73 4.93 2.86 -11.47
C LYS A 73 4.61 1.61 -12.30
#